data_AF-A0A7C3LHD9-F1
#
_entry.id   AF-A0A7C3LHD9-F1
#
_cell.length_a   1.000
_cell.length_b   1.000
_cell.length_c   1.000
_cell.angle_alpha   90.00
_cell.angle_beta   90.00
_cell.angle_gamma   90.00
#
_symmetry.space_group_name_H-M   'P 1'
#
loop_
_entity.id
_entity.type
_entity.pdbx_description
1 polymer ?
#
loop_
_entity_poly.entity_id
_entity_poly.type
_entity_poly.pdbx_seq_one_letter_code
_entity_poly.pdbx_strand_id
1 'polypeptide(L)'
;MVLSVLLFAGMDALVKWVSARHPVGQIIFFRNAFAFIPILLFLPAGGGLSALKTRRPGGHVLRALAGIGAMVCFFGAFSLMPLADAVAIGQAGPIFLTALSVP
;
A
#
# COMPACT_ATOMS: atom_id res chain seq x y z
N MET A 1 -13.37 4.21 11.38
CA MET A 1 -12.62 2.93 11.50
C MET A 1 -13.34 1.75 10.87
N VAL A 2 -14.57 1.41 11.26
CA VAL A 2 -15.26 0.20 10.75
C VAL A 2 -15.36 0.17 9.21
N LEU A 3 -15.83 1.26 8.60
CA LEU A 3 -15.91 1.36 7.13
C LEU A 3 -14.55 1.20 6.46
N SER A 4 -13.49 1.80 7.03
CA SER A 4 -12.13 1.66 6.53
C SER A 4 -11.68 0.20 6.57
N VAL A 5 -11.90 -0.50 7.69
CA VAL A 5 -11.54 -1.91 7.85
C VAL A 5 -12.29 -2.79 6.85
N LEU A 6 -13.58 -2.56 6.64
CA LEU A 6 -14.37 -3.28 5.65
C LEU A 6 -13.85 -3.07 4.22
N LEU A 7 -13.53 -1.83 3.86
CA LEU A 7 -12.98 -1.52 2.53
C LEU A 7 -11.61 -2.16 2.32
N PHE A 8 -10.74 -2.14 3.33
CA PHE A 8 -9.43 -2.80 3.27
C PHE A 8 -9.58 -4.32 3.14
N ALA A 9 -10.41 -4.95 3.97
CA ALA A 9 -10.65 -6.39 3.90
C ALA A 9 -11.23 -6.81 2.52
N GLY A 10 -12.17 -6.02 1.99
CA GLY A 10 -12.71 -6.23 0.64
C GLY A 10 -11.63 -6.09 -0.45
N MET A 11 -10.75 -5.09 -0.33
CA MET A 11 -9.62 -4.92 -1.23
C MET A 11 -8.69 -6.15 -1.22
N ASP A 12 -8.31 -6.66 -0.04
CA ASP A 12 -7.39 -7.80 0.08
C ASP A 12 -7.99 -9.07 -0.54
N ALA A 13 -9.29 -9.32 -0.33
CA ALA A 13 -10.02 -10.42 -0.95
C ALA A 13 -10.06 -10.30 -2.49
N LEU A 14 -10.36 -9.09 -3.01
CA LEU A 14 -10.35 -8.82 -4.44
C LEU A 14 -8.97 -9.02 -5.04
N VAL A 15 -7.92 -8.54 -4.38
CA VAL A 15 -6.56 -8.72 -4.89
C VAL A 15 -6.15 -10.18 -4.89
N LYS A 16 -6.46 -10.96 -3.84
CA LYS A 16 -6.23 -12.41 -3.87
C LYS A 16 -6.94 -13.07 -5.05
N TRP A 17 -8.20 -12.71 -5.31
CA TRP A 17 -8.98 -13.26 -6.42
C TRP A 17 -8.40 -12.89 -7.79
N VAL A 18 -8.03 -11.62 -8.01
CA VAL A 18 -7.43 -11.16 -9.27
C VAL A 18 -6.01 -11.73 -9.45
N SER A 19 -5.24 -11.88 -8.37
CA SER A 19 -3.87 -12.44 -8.40
C SER A 19 -3.82 -13.88 -8.87
N ALA A 20 -4.94 -14.62 -8.81
CA ALA A 20 -5.03 -15.98 -9.36
C ALA A 20 -4.99 -16.00 -10.90
N ARG A 21 -5.37 -14.89 -11.55
CA ARG A 21 -5.46 -14.81 -13.02
C ARG A 21 -4.51 -13.78 -13.63
N HIS A 22 -4.00 -12.84 -12.85
CA HIS A 22 -3.21 -11.70 -13.34
C HIS A 22 -1.92 -11.55 -12.54
N PRO A 23 -0.79 -11.20 -13.19
CA PRO A 23 0.46 -10.94 -12.49
C PRO A 23 0.31 -9.82 -11.44
N VAL A 24 0.90 -10.03 -10.27
CA VAL A 24 0.88 -9.08 -9.15
C VAL A 24 1.37 -7.68 -9.58
N GLY A 25 2.34 -7.59 -10.48
CA GLY A 25 2.85 -6.32 -11.02
C GLY A 25 1.78 -5.47 -11.70
N GLN A 26 0.86 -6.06 -12.46
CA GLN A 26 -0.23 -5.33 -13.10
C GLN A 26 -1.22 -4.79 -12.07
N ILE A 27 -1.53 -5.58 -11.04
CA ILE A 27 -2.42 -5.16 -9.94
C ILE A 27 -1.83 -3.96 -9.21
N ILE A 28 -0.53 -4.01 -8.89
CA ILE A 28 0.20 -2.92 -8.24
C ILE A 28 0.21 -1.67 -9.11
N PHE A 29 0.44 -1.81 -10.42
CA PHE A 29 0.43 -0.71 -11.37
C PHE A 29 -0.93 0.00 -11.40
N PHE A 30 -2.02 -0.75 -11.62
CA PHE A 30 -3.36 -0.17 -11.66
C PHE A 30 -3.76 0.45 -10.32
N ARG A 31 -3.46 -0.19 -9.19
CA ARG A 31 -3.74 0.38 -7.86
C ARG A 31 -3.08 1.74 -7.66
N ASN A 32 -1.82 1.89 -8.07
CA ASN A 32 -1.11 3.16 -7.97
C ASN A 32 -1.60 4.17 -9.04
N ALA A 33 -1.97 3.72 -10.23
CA ALA A 33 -2.54 4.57 -11.28
C ALA A 33 -3.88 5.18 -10.83
N PHE A 34 -4.78 4.39 -10.26
CA PHE A 34 -6.06 4.87 -9.73
C PHE A 34 -5.88 5.81 -8.54
N ALA A 35 -4.80 5.68 -7.76
CA ALA A 35 -4.50 6.61 -6.68
C ALA A 35 -4.18 8.04 -7.19
N PHE A 36 -3.77 8.22 -8.45
CA PHE A 36 -3.57 9.55 -9.03
C PHE A 36 -4.88 10.33 -9.22
N ILE A 37 -6.01 9.66 -9.46
CA ILE A 37 -7.30 10.32 -9.68
C ILE A 37 -7.73 11.18 -8.48
N PRO A 38 -7.82 10.65 -7.24
CA PRO A 38 -8.14 11.49 -6.09
C PRO A 38 -7.04 12.52 -5.82
N ILE A 39 -5.77 12.19 -6.04
CA ILE A 39 -4.68 13.17 -5.90
C ILE A 39 -4.92 14.37 -6.81
N LEU A 40 -5.20 14.14 -8.10
CA LEU A 40 -5.47 15.20 -9.08
C LEU A 40 -6.74 15.99 -8.75
N LEU A 41 -7.77 15.32 -8.22
CA LEU A 41 -9.03 15.96 -7.82
C LEU A 41 -8.86 16.89 -6.61
N PHE A 42 -8.08 16.48 -5.61
CA PHE A 42 -7.87 17.25 -4.37
C PHE A 42 -6.68 18.21 -4.45
N LEU A 43 -5.78 18.05 -5.42
CA LEU A 43 -4.64 18.93 -5.66
C LEU A 43 -5.01 20.42 -5.80
N PRO A 44 -6.04 20.82 -6.60
CA PRO A 44 -6.44 22.23 -6.70
C PRO A 44 -7.01 22.79 -5.38
N ALA A 45 -7.66 21.96 -4.56
CA ALA A 45 -8.18 22.37 -3.25
C ALA A 45 -7.08 22.52 -2.18
N GLY A 46 -5.94 21.82 -2.33
CA GLY A 46 -4.84 21.76 -1.36
C GLY A 46 -3.67 22.73 -1.59
N GLY A 47 -3.77 23.67 -2.53
CA GLY A 47 -2.69 24.64 -2.83
C GLY A 47 -1.89 24.36 -4.11
N GLY A 48 -2.37 23.48 -4.99
CA GLY A 48 -1.83 23.26 -6.34
C GLY A 48 -0.44 22.59 -6.35
N LEU A 49 0.30 22.74 -7.45
CA LEU A 49 1.63 22.12 -7.62
C LEU A 49 2.65 22.54 -6.56
N SER A 50 2.43 23.67 -5.87
CA SER A 50 3.29 24.12 -4.76
C SER A 50 3.22 23.15 -3.56
N ALA A 51 2.07 22.50 -3.35
CA ALA A 51 1.90 21.48 -2.30
C ALA A 51 2.68 20.19 -2.59
N LEU A 52 3.00 19.90 -3.87
CA LEU A 52 3.85 18.77 -4.24
C LEU A 52 5.35 19.04 -3.98
N LYS A 53 5.73 20.29 -3.71
CA LYS A 53 7.13 20.68 -3.54
C LYS A 53 7.66 20.19 -2.20
N THR A 54 8.34 19.05 -2.22
CA THR A 54 8.93 18.44 -1.03
C THR A 54 10.31 19.02 -0.71
N ARG A 55 10.50 19.54 0.51
CA ARG A 55 11.80 20.04 1.02
C ARG A 55 12.86 18.96 1.27
N ARG A 56 12.48 17.67 1.27
CA ARG A 56 13.34 16.50 1.57
C ARG A 56 13.17 15.40 0.51
N PRO A 57 13.65 15.58 -0.72
CA PRO A 57 13.44 14.62 -1.82
C PRO A 57 13.99 13.22 -1.48
N GLY A 58 15.17 13.13 -0.85
CA GLY A 58 15.76 11.84 -0.47
C GLY A 58 14.89 11.03 0.51
N GLY A 59 14.33 11.69 1.53
CA GLY A 59 13.41 11.03 2.47
C GLY A 59 12.09 10.60 1.80
N HIS A 60 11.63 11.37 0.80
CA HIS A 60 10.43 11.01 0.03
C HIS A 60 10.67 9.78 -0.85
N VAL A 61 11.84 9.70 -1.49
CA VAL A 61 12.25 8.54 -2.29
C VAL A 61 12.40 7.30 -1.42
N LEU A 62 13.08 7.40 -0.28
CA LEU A 62 13.22 6.26 0.64
C LEU A 62 11.85 5.74 1.12
N ARG A 63 10.94 6.65 1.47
CA ARG A 63 9.57 6.31 1.86
C ARG A 63 8.80 5.65 0.72
N ALA A 64 8.95 6.15 -0.50
CA ALA A 64 8.30 5.58 -1.68
C ALA A 64 8.84 4.16 -1.96
N LEU A 65 10.16 3.97 -1.94
CA LEU A 65 10.79 2.67 -2.15
C LEU A 65 10.40 1.66 -1.07
N ALA A 66 10.43 2.06 0.21
CA ALA A 66 10.00 1.20 1.30
C ALA A 66 8.52 0.80 1.16
N GLY A 67 7.64 1.75 0.81
CA GLY A 67 6.22 1.48 0.57
C GLY A 67 5.97 0.55 -0.62
N ILE A 68 6.66 0.76 -1.75
CA ILE A 68 6.55 -0.09 -2.93
C ILE A 68 7.09 -1.50 -2.62
N GLY A 69 8.24 -1.60 -1.96
CA GLY A 69 8.83 -2.87 -1.55
C GLY A 69 7.89 -3.66 -0.64
N ALA A 70 7.34 -3.01 0.39
CA ALA A 70 6.35 -3.62 1.28
C ALA A 70 5.12 -4.12 0.51
N MET A 71 4.62 -3.32 -0.44
CA MET A 71 3.46 -3.64 -1.26
C MET A 71 3.72 -4.86 -2.16
N VAL A 72 4.89 -4.94 -2.79
CA VAL A 72 5.32 -6.10 -3.58
C VAL A 72 5.41 -7.34 -2.71
N CYS A 73 6.01 -7.25 -1.51
CA CYS A 73 6.10 -8.37 -0.58
C CYS A 73 4.71 -8.83 -0.12
N PHE A 74 3.82 -7.92 0.23
CA PHE A 74 2.48 -8.24 0.75
C PHE A 74 1.59 -8.89 -0.31
N PHE A 75 1.53 -8.31 -1.51
CA PHE A 75 0.77 -8.91 -2.60
C PHE A 75 1.42 -10.18 -3.15
N GLY A 76 2.75 -10.29 -3.10
CA GLY A 76 3.47 -11.52 -3.36
C GLY A 76 3.09 -12.63 -2.38
N ALA A 77 3.01 -12.33 -1.08
CA ALA A 77 2.56 -13.26 -0.05
C ALA A 77 1.13 -13.74 -0.31
N PHE A 78 0.23 -12.85 -0.75
CA PHE A 78 -1.12 -13.24 -1.18
C PHE A 78 -1.11 -14.17 -2.38
N SER A 79 -0.15 -14.11 -3.29
CA SER A 79 -0.07 -15.07 -4.40
C SER A 79 0.42 -16.43 -3.93
N LEU A 80 1.38 -16.46 -2.99
CA LEU A 80 2.11 -17.67 -2.58
C LEU A 80 1.45 -18.46 -1.44
N MET A 81 0.58 -17.84 -0.65
CA MET A 81 0.03 -18.42 0.59
C MET A 81 -1.49 -18.17 0.70
N PRO A 82 -2.24 -18.97 1.47
CA PRO A 82 -3.62 -18.65 1.84
C PRO A 82 -3.74 -17.25 2.45
N LEU A 83 -4.84 -16.55 2.14
CA LEU A 83 -5.07 -15.18 2.59
C LEU A 83 -5.09 -15.09 4.13
N ALA A 84 -5.67 -16.09 4.80
CA ALA A 84 -5.74 -16.15 6.26
C ALA A 84 -4.34 -16.20 6.90
N ASP A 85 -3.45 -17.04 6.38
CA ASP A 85 -2.09 -17.19 6.92
C ASP A 85 -1.26 -15.93 6.68
N ALA A 86 -1.39 -15.31 5.49
CA ALA A 86 -0.71 -14.06 5.18
C ALA A 86 -1.17 -12.91 6.12
N VAL A 87 -2.47 -12.81 6.40
CA VAL A 87 -3.02 -11.83 7.34
C VAL A 87 -2.58 -12.14 8.77
N ALA A 88 -2.55 -13.41 9.18
CA ALA A 88 -2.09 -13.83 10.51
C ALA A 88 -0.62 -13.46 10.75
N ILE A 89 0.26 -13.70 9.77
CA ILE A 89 1.66 -13.25 9.83
C ILE A 89 1.74 -11.73 9.89
N GLY A 90 0.89 -11.03 9.12
CA GLY A 90 0.79 -9.57 9.16
C GLY A 90 0.46 -9.00 10.54
N GLN A 91 -0.25 -9.75 11.40
CA GLN A 91 -0.54 -9.33 12.77
C GLN A 91 0.70 -9.32 13.68
N ALA A 92 1.83 -9.92 13.27
CA ALA A 92 3.11 -9.75 13.95
C ALA A 92 3.74 -8.36 13.68
N GLY A 93 3.24 -7.60 12.71
CA GLY A 93 3.73 -6.27 12.33
C GLY A 93 3.98 -5.30 13.49
N PRO A 94 3.08 -5.19 14.49
CA PRO A 94 3.29 -4.34 15.67
C PRO A 94 4.56 -4.69 16.46
N ILE A 95 4.98 -5.96 16.52
CA ILE A 95 6.18 -6.41 17.23
C ILE A 95 7.43 -5.86 16.55
N PHE A 96 7.48 -5.94 15.21
CA PHE A 96 8.58 -5.39 14.44
C PHE A 96 8.59 -3.86 14.49
N LEU A 97 7.42 -3.23 14.43
CA LEU A 97 7.31 -1.78 14.57
C LEU A 97 7.82 -1.29 15.92
N THR A 98 7.43 -1.93 17.03
CA THR A 98 7.91 -1.53 18.36
C THR A 98 9.42 -1.73 18.48
N ALA A 99 9.96 -2.87 18.05
CA ALA A 99 11.39 -3.15 18.09
C ALA A 99 12.21 -2.13 17.27
N LEU A 100 11.73 -1.73 16.09
CA LEU A 100 12.43 -0.78 15.20
C LEU A 100 12.15 0.69 15.53
N SER A 101 11.16 0.96 16.41
CA SER A 101 10.81 2.32 16.86
C SER A 101 11.69 2.82 18.01
N VAL A 102 12.51 1.95 18.60
CA VAL A 102 13.46 2.35 19.65
C VAL A 102 14.51 3.29 19.04
N PRO A 103 14.78 4.47 19.65
CA PRO A 103 15.70 5.48 19.14
C PRO A 103 17.13 5.00 18.92
#